data_AF-A0A239ZRH6-F1
#
_entry.id   AF-A0A239ZRH6-F1
#
_cell.length_a   1.000
_cell.length_b   1.000
_cell.length_c   1.000
_cell.angle_alpha   90.00
_cell.angle_beta   90.00
_cell.angle_gamma   90.00
#
_symmetry.space_group_name_H-M   'P 1'
#
loop_
_entity.id
_entity.type
_entity.pdbx_description
1 polymer ?
#
loop_
_entity_poly.entity_id
_entity_poly.type
_entity_poly.pdbx_seq_one_letter_code
_entity_poly.pdbx_strand_id
1 'polypeptide(L)'
;MYIEKGIKRVCNFIEAGNDRDGMMLLRDIEANVMRYDFEIMGDGFNQFASIYVSMKNRKKAIEMYQKAILYYREIGNQDKVKDISEKFENLIL
;
A
#
# COMPACT_ATOMS: atom_id res chain seq x y z
N MET A 1 2.88 15.80 3.43
CA MET A 1 2.50 15.50 4.84
C MET A 1 3.50 14.54 5.51
N TYR A 2 3.50 14.39 6.85
CA TYR A 2 4.38 13.44 7.57
C TYR A 2 4.22 11.99 7.05
N ILE A 3 2.97 11.56 6.83
CA ILE A 3 2.62 10.22 6.33
C ILE A 3 3.18 9.97 4.94
N GLU A 4 2.99 10.90 4.00
CA GLU A 4 3.50 10.79 2.62
C GLU A 4 5.02 10.57 2.55
N LYS A 5 5.79 11.29 3.38
CA LYS A 5 7.24 11.07 3.51
C LYS A 5 7.55 9.69 4.09
N GLY A 6 6.74 9.24 5.06
CA GLY A 6 6.82 7.90 5.65
C GLY A 6 6.59 6.81 4.61
N ILE A 7 5.53 6.91 3.81
CA ILE A 7 5.22 5.99 2.71
C ILE A 7 6.38 5.93 1.71
N LYS A 8 6.91 7.08 1.28
CA LYS A 8 8.07 7.11 0.38
C LYS A 8 9.28 6.39 0.99
N ARG A 9 9.51 6.54 2.29
CA ARG A 9 10.60 5.85 2.98
C ARG A 9 10.37 4.34 3.05
N VAL A 10 9.11 3.90 3.23
CA VAL A 10 8.75 2.47 3.15
C VAL A 10 9.02 1.92 1.74
N CYS A 11 8.63 2.63 0.67
CA CYS A 11 8.96 2.24 -0.71
C CYS A 11 10.46 2.00 -0.88
N ASN A 12 11.28 2.97 -0.48
CA ASN A 12 12.73 2.87 -0.59
C ASN A 12 13.30 1.66 0.17
N PHE A 13 12.76 1.33 1.35
CA PHE A 13 13.17 0.15 2.10
C PHE A 13 12.83 -1.15 1.37
N ILE A 14 11.61 -1.25 0.84
CA ILE A 14 11.16 -2.43 0.08
C ILE A 14 12.04 -2.58 -1.17
N GLU A 15 12.23 -1.52 -1.95
CA GLU A 15 13.08 -1.50 -3.16
C GLU A 15 14.53 -1.93 -2.87
N ALA A 16 15.05 -1.56 -1.71
CA ALA A 16 16.38 -1.97 -1.26
C ALA A 16 16.44 -3.42 -0.72
N GLY A 17 15.32 -4.16 -0.74
CA GLY A 17 15.21 -5.50 -0.17
C GLY A 17 15.18 -5.53 1.37
N ASN A 18 15.10 -4.37 2.02
CA ASN A 18 15.01 -4.24 3.47
C ASN A 18 13.54 -4.20 3.93
N ASP A 19 12.82 -5.26 3.58
CA ASP A 19 11.39 -5.39 3.87
C ASP A 19 11.09 -5.32 5.37
N ARG A 20 12.01 -5.79 6.23
CA ARG A 20 11.81 -5.80 7.68
C ARG A 20 11.67 -4.39 8.22
N ASP A 21 12.60 -3.50 7.89
CA ASP A 21 12.58 -2.12 8.38
C ASP A 21 11.46 -1.32 7.74
N GLY A 22 11.18 -1.57 6.46
CA GLY A 22 10.03 -1.00 5.75
C GLY A 22 8.70 -1.33 6.45
N MET A 23 8.48 -2.60 6.78
CA MET A 23 7.24 -3.04 7.44
C MET A 23 7.16 -2.61 8.91
N MET A 24 8.30 -2.47 9.60
CA MET A 24 8.33 -1.91 10.95
C MET A 24 7.90 -0.45 10.95
N LEU A 25 8.43 0.36 10.02
CA LEU A 25 8.03 1.75 9.85
C LEU A 25 6.56 1.86 9.42
N LEU A 26 6.11 1.02 8.49
CA LEU A 26 4.72 1.01 8.05
C LEU A 26 3.76 0.75 9.21
N ARG A 27 4.10 -0.18 10.12
CA ARG A 27 3.29 -0.47 11.31
C ARG A 27 3.17 0.74 12.25
N ASP A 28 4.26 1.48 12.44
CA ASP A 28 4.26 2.71 13.24
C ASP A 28 3.40 3.81 12.59
N ILE A 29 3.49 3.94 11.26
CA ILE A 29 2.64 4.85 10.49
C ILE A 29 1.15 4.46 10.64
N GLU A 30 0.80 3.19 10.42
CA GLU A 30 -0.58 2.70 10.56
C GLU A 30 -1.13 2.88 11.99
N ALA A 31 -0.28 2.83 13.03
CA ALA A 31 -0.70 3.05 14.41
C ALA A 31 -1.06 4.52 14.72
N ASN A 32 -0.53 5.47 13.94
CA ASN A 32 -0.70 6.90 14.17
C ASN A 32 -1.51 7.60 13.07
N VAL A 33 -2.02 6.85 12.10
CA VAL A 33 -2.73 7.41 10.96
C VAL A 33 -4.14 7.86 11.32
N MET A 34 -4.52 9.03 10.82
CA MET A 34 -5.86 9.58 11.01
C MET A 34 -6.67 9.47 9.71
N ARG A 35 -8.00 9.55 9.82
CA ARG A 35 -8.91 9.35 8.68
C ARG A 35 -8.63 10.28 7.49
N TYR A 36 -8.13 11.50 7.73
CA TYR A 36 -7.78 12.44 6.67
C TYR A 36 -6.56 11.99 5.82
N ASP A 37 -5.75 11.06 6.32
CA ASP A 37 -4.59 10.50 5.62
C ASP A 37 -4.90 9.19 4.88
N PHE A 38 -6.12 8.67 4.99
CA PHE A 38 -6.46 7.34 4.45
C PHE A 38 -6.29 7.27 2.93
N GLU A 39 -6.54 8.35 2.21
CA GLU A 39 -6.29 8.39 0.78
C GLU A 39 -4.79 8.20 0.46
N ILE A 40 -3.92 8.89 1.21
CA ILE A 40 -2.46 8.77 1.07
C ILE A 40 -1.99 7.36 1.42
N MET A 41 -2.56 6.74 2.46
CA MET A 41 -2.26 5.35 2.79
C MET A 41 -2.68 4.41 1.66
N GLY A 42 -3.87 4.58 1.10
CA GLY A 42 -4.32 3.79 -0.04
C GLY A 42 -3.38 3.92 -1.23
N ASP A 43 -2.94 5.14 -1.55
CA ASP A 43 -2.00 5.38 -2.64
C ASP A 43 -0.64 4.72 -2.35
N GLY A 44 -0.19 4.78 -1.10
CA GLY A 44 1.05 4.13 -0.64
C GLY A 44 0.99 2.61 -0.75
N PHE A 45 -0.08 1.99 -0.28
CA PHE A 45 -0.27 0.54 -0.39
C PHE A 45 -0.33 0.07 -1.85
N ASN A 46 -0.97 0.83 -2.74
CA ASN A 46 -0.94 0.55 -4.17
C ASN A 46 0.47 0.63 -4.77
N GLN A 47 1.28 1.61 -4.34
CA GLN A 47 2.70 1.69 -4.73
C GLN A 47 3.49 0.49 -4.23
N PHE A 48 3.33 0.09 -2.97
CA PHE A 48 3.99 -1.09 -2.41
C PHE A 48 3.61 -2.36 -3.18
N ALA A 49 2.33 -2.51 -3.54
CA ALA A 49 1.87 -3.63 -4.36
C ALA A 49 2.57 -3.66 -5.71
N SER A 50 2.68 -2.51 -6.38
CA SER A 50 3.37 -2.38 -7.67
C SER A 50 4.86 -2.75 -7.59
N ILE A 51 5.54 -2.33 -6.51
CA ILE A 51 6.92 -2.73 -6.25
C ILE A 51 7.02 -4.25 -6.08
N TYR A 52 6.15 -4.85 -5.25
CA TYR A 52 6.17 -6.30 -5.07
C TYR A 52 5.81 -7.09 -6.33
N VAL A 53 4.93 -6.57 -7.20
CA VAL A 53 4.68 -7.15 -8.53
C VAL A 53 5.97 -7.16 -9.35
N SER A 54 6.71 -6.05 -9.38
CA SER A 54 7.98 -5.96 -10.13
C SER A 54 9.03 -6.95 -9.61
N MET A 55 9.00 -7.25 -8.31
CA MET A 55 9.86 -8.24 -7.66
C MET A 55 9.37 -9.69 -7.81
N LYS A 56 8.27 -9.91 -8.56
CA LYS A 56 7.57 -11.21 -8.67
C LYS A 56 7.11 -11.78 -7.33
N ASN A 57 6.99 -10.94 -6.31
CA ASN A 57 6.46 -11.32 -5.00
C ASN A 57 4.94 -11.16 -4.98
N ARG A 58 4.27 -12.07 -5.69
CA ARG A 58 2.81 -12.08 -5.88
C ARG A 58 2.05 -12.04 -4.56
N LYS A 59 2.51 -12.81 -3.56
CA LYS A 59 1.87 -12.91 -2.25
C LYS A 59 1.81 -11.55 -1.55
N LYS A 60 2.94 -10.85 -1.45
CA LYS A 60 2.96 -9.53 -0.80
C LYS A 60 2.23 -8.48 -1.61
N ALA A 61 2.32 -8.52 -2.94
CA ALA A 61 1.56 -7.61 -3.78
C ALA A 61 0.04 -7.72 -3.54
N ILE A 62 -0.46 -8.95 -3.43
CA ILE A 62 -1.86 -9.22 -3.05
C ILE A 62 -2.19 -8.61 -1.68
N GLU A 63 -1.37 -8.85 -0.67
CA GLU A 63 -1.59 -8.29 0.68
C GLU A 63 -1.65 -6.75 0.65
N MET A 64 -0.77 -6.11 -0.14
CA MET A 64 -0.74 -4.66 -0.27
C MET A 64 -1.95 -4.11 -1.04
N TYR A 65 -2.41 -4.77 -2.12
CA TYR A 65 -3.64 -4.35 -2.81
C TYR A 65 -4.87 -4.46 -1.91
N GLN A 66 -4.99 -5.52 -1.11
CA GLN A 66 -6.09 -5.66 -0.14
C GLN A 66 -6.11 -4.51 0.88
N LYS A 67 -4.94 -4.10 1.36
CA LYS A 67 -4.80 -2.95 2.25
C LYS A 67 -5.20 -1.64 1.56
N ALA A 68 -4.77 -1.41 0.32
CA ALA A 68 -5.17 -0.23 -0.45
C ALA A 68 -6.70 -0.14 -0.61
N ILE A 69 -7.34 -1.26 -0.97
CA ILE A 69 -8.81 -1.35 -1.10
C ILE A 69 -9.50 -0.99 0.22
N LEU A 70 -8.99 -1.48 1.36
CA LEU A 70 -9.55 -1.17 2.67
C LEU A 70 -9.55 0.34 2.93
N TYR A 71 -8.41 1.01 2.75
CA TYR A 71 -8.29 2.45 2.98
C TYR A 71 -9.21 3.28 2.08
N TYR A 72 -9.30 2.95 0.79
CA TYR A 72 -10.23 3.65 -0.12
C TYR A 72 -11.69 3.40 0.22
N ARG A 73 -12.04 2.20 0.70
CA ARG A 73 -13.40 1.88 1.14
C ARG A 73 -13.81 2.69 2.37
N GLU A 74 -12.92 2.88 3.34
CA GLU A 74 -13.17 3.66 4.58
C GLU A 74 -13.47 5.15 4.32
N ILE A 75 -13.00 5.67 3.20
CA ILE A 75 -13.30 7.04 2.75
C ILE A 75 -14.36 7.10 1.64
N GLY A 76 -14.92 5.95 1.23
CA GLY A 76 -15.96 5.87 0.22
C GLY A 76 -15.49 6.12 -1.22
N ASN A 77 -14.19 6.04 -1.51
CA ASN A 77 -13.64 6.26 -2.85
C ASN A 77 -13.80 5.00 -3.73
N GLN A 78 -14.98 4.84 -4.32
CA GLN A 78 -15.32 3.64 -5.12
C GLN A 78 -14.53 3.53 -6.42
N ASP A 79 -14.15 4.65 -7.03
CA ASP A 79 -13.36 4.65 -8.28
C ASP A 79 -11.98 4.04 -8.04
N LYS A 80 -11.30 4.44 -6.95
CA LYS A 80 -10.03 3.82 -6.57
C LYS A 80 -10.20 2.38 -6.11
N VAL A 81 -11.28 2.04 -5.38
CA VAL A 81 -11.57 0.63 -5.04
C VAL A 81 -11.66 -0.23 -6.30
N LYS A 82 -12.37 0.25 -7.33
CA LYS A 82 -12.51 -0.46 -8.61
C LYS A 82 -11.16 -0.64 -9.32
N ASP A 83 -10.39 0.43 -9.49
CA ASP A 83 -9.06 0.39 -10.13
C ASP A 83 -8.12 -0.61 -9.43
N ILE A 84 -8.06 -0.59 -8.09
CA ILE A 84 -7.23 -1.54 -7.36
C ILE A 84 -7.76 -2.97 -7.46
N SER A 85 -9.08 -3.17 -7.47
CA SER A 85 -9.68 -4.50 -7.59
C SER A 85 -9.35 -5.15 -8.93
N GLU A 86 -9.36 -4.38 -10.03
CA GLU A 86 -8.94 -4.86 -11.36
C GLU A 86 -7.46 -5.30 -11.37
N LYS A 87 -6.57 -4.50 -10.76
CA LYS A 87 -5.14 -4.85 -10.63
C LYS A 87 -4.93 -6.09 -9.76
N PHE A 88 -5.70 -6.19 -8.67
CA PHE A 88 -5.69 -7.34 -7.77
C PHE A 88 -6.13 -8.61 -8.50
N GLU A 89 -7.27 -8.59 -9.19
CA GLU A 89 -7.82 -9.73 -9.94
C GLU A 89 -6.88 -10.21 -11.04
N ASN A 90 -6.32 -9.28 -11.84
CA ASN A 90 -5.30 -9.58 -12.84
C ASN A 90 -4.07 -10.26 -12.25
N LEU A 91 -3.76 -9.94 -10.98
CA LEU A 91 -2.65 -10.55 -10.29
C LEU A 91 -3.00 -11.94 -9.75
N ILE A 92 -4.25 -12.41 -9.63
CA ILE A 92 -4.58 -13.75 -9.07
C ILE A 92 -4.97 -14.78 -10.13
N LEU A 93 -5.40 -14.32 -11.31
CA LEU A 93 -5.61 -15.15 -12.49
C LEU A 93 -4.27 -15.66 -13.06
#